data_AF-A0A2E8AXK4-F1
#
_entry.id   AF-A0A2E8AXK4-F1
#
_cell.length_a   1.000
_cell.length_b   1.000
_cell.length_c   1.000
_cell.angle_alpha   90.00
_cell.angle_beta   90.00
_cell.angle_gamma   90.00
#
_symmetry.space_group_name_H-M   'P 1'
#
loop_
_entity.id
_entity.type
_entity.pdbx_description
1 polymer ?
#
loop_
_entity_poly.entity_id
_entity_poly.type
_entity_poly.pdbx_seq_one_letter_code
_entity_poly.pdbx_strand_id
1 'polypeptide(L)'
;MQRREFVKLAITATGAVAVPGCGGSTSSPPSRTDHRVYVLAFDGLDPRIVNSLLDAGRMPNLAKLKSRGGLHRLGTSTPPHTPVAFSNIISGADPGIHQVFDFIHRDCDAEGLAIRPYFSTADVVAPELQWAIPLGKWHLPLSGERTELLRRGPAFWDTLVSQGIDTEIHYLPSNYPPQEPQGPGRFRCISGMGTPDLMGSYGEFTLFTPDVPRQGKIVGGGRFVHLSMHNHFATAELTGPSDFLRRPAADGDVPIMKVSVDICRDP
;
A
#
# COMPACT_ATOMS: atom_id res chain seq x y z
N MET A 1 -43.71 -6.41 -5.97
CA MET A 1 -43.46 -4.99 -6.27
C MET A 1 -42.06 -4.63 -5.82
N GLN A 2 -41.16 -4.36 -6.77
CA GLN A 2 -39.72 -4.25 -6.54
C GLN A 2 -39.24 -2.80 -6.71
N ARG A 3 -38.31 -2.39 -5.83
CA ARG A 3 -37.62 -1.08 -5.73
C ARG A 3 -37.04 -0.51 -7.04
N ARG A 4 -36.99 -1.27 -8.14
CA ARG A 4 -36.43 -0.88 -9.44
C ARG A 4 -37.36 -0.02 -10.30
N GLU A 5 -38.67 -0.05 -10.07
CA GLU A 5 -39.63 0.69 -10.90
C GLU A 5 -39.86 2.14 -10.42
N PHE A 6 -39.56 2.47 -9.16
CA PHE A 6 -39.77 3.81 -8.60
C PHE A 6 -38.67 4.82 -9.02
N VAL A 7 -37.43 4.37 -9.24
CA VAL A 7 -36.32 5.24 -9.64
C VAL A 7 -36.41 5.63 -11.12
N LYS A 8 -37.06 4.82 -11.97
CA LYS A 8 -37.22 5.11 -13.39
C LYS A 8 -38.24 6.22 -13.67
N LEU A 9 -39.16 6.51 -12.75
CA LEU A 9 -40.23 7.50 -12.96
C LEU A 9 -39.83 8.94 -12.60
N ALA A 10 -38.67 9.15 -11.96
CA ALA A 10 -38.25 10.47 -11.46
C ALA A 10 -37.30 11.25 -12.39
N ILE A 11 -36.92 10.72 -13.57
CA ILE A 11 -35.99 11.39 -14.51
C ILE A 11 -36.62 11.73 -15.87
N THR A 12 -37.90 11.42 -16.08
CA THR A 12 -38.64 11.82 -17.29
C THR A 12 -39.34 13.17 -17.12
N ALA A 13 -38.56 14.25 -17.11
CA ALA A 13 -38.99 15.56 -17.61
C ALA A 13 -37.81 16.53 -17.65
N THR A 14 -37.17 16.67 -18.82
CA THR A 14 -36.90 17.95 -19.54
C THR A 14 -35.66 17.80 -20.44
N GLY A 15 -35.85 17.99 -21.75
CA GLY A 15 -34.81 18.51 -22.64
C GLY A 15 -34.12 17.49 -23.55
N ALA A 16 -34.66 17.30 -24.75
CA ALA A 16 -33.99 16.64 -25.86
C ALA A 16 -32.85 17.51 -26.43
N VAL A 17 -31.65 16.93 -26.55
CA VAL A 17 -30.64 17.34 -27.54
C VAL A 17 -30.16 16.06 -28.22
N ALA A 18 -30.40 15.96 -29.53
CA ALA A 18 -29.86 14.90 -30.37
C ALA A 18 -28.43 15.24 -30.78
N VAL A 19 -27.50 14.29 -30.63
CA VAL A 19 -26.28 14.20 -31.43
C VAL A 19 -26.06 12.72 -31.78
N PRO A 20 -25.93 12.34 -33.07
CA PRO A 20 -25.57 10.99 -33.47
C PRO A 20 -24.05 10.84 -33.39
N GLY A 21 -23.56 9.67 -32.99
CA GLY A 21 -22.12 9.40 -33.04
C GLY A 21 -21.72 8.07 -32.43
N CYS A 22 -21.77 7.01 -33.23
CA CYS A 22 -20.88 5.87 -33.05
C CYS A 22 -19.44 6.39 -33.13
N GLY A 23 -18.75 6.47 -31.99
CA GLY A 23 -17.34 6.80 -31.89
C GLY A 23 -16.65 5.72 -31.08
N GLY A 24 -15.83 4.91 -31.76
CA GLY A 24 -15.04 3.86 -31.14
C GLY A 24 -14.16 4.40 -30.01
N SER A 25 -13.76 3.46 -29.14
CA SER A 25 -12.70 3.59 -28.14
C SER A 25 -11.81 4.80 -28.38
N THR A 26 -11.86 5.76 -27.47
CA THR A 26 -10.93 6.88 -27.39
C THR A 26 -9.51 6.33 -27.47
N SER A 27 -8.90 6.45 -28.65
CA SER A 27 -7.46 6.33 -28.80
C SER A 27 -6.85 7.33 -27.84
N SER A 28 -6.17 6.83 -26.81
CA SER A 28 -5.40 7.66 -25.90
C SER A 28 -4.49 8.56 -26.74
N PRO A 29 -4.32 9.85 -26.38
CA PRO A 29 -3.40 10.71 -27.09
C PRO A 29 -2.04 10.00 -27.16
N PRO A 30 -1.40 9.93 -28.34
CA PRO A 30 -0.12 9.26 -28.47
C PRO A 30 0.88 9.93 -27.52
N SER A 31 1.59 9.12 -26.74
CA SER A 31 2.81 9.55 -26.03
C SER A 31 3.63 10.45 -26.93
N ARG A 32 4.11 11.59 -26.40
CA ARG A 32 4.91 12.57 -27.17
C ARG A 32 6.25 12.04 -27.69
N THR A 33 6.60 10.79 -27.40
CA THR A 33 7.83 10.13 -27.82
C THR A 33 7.56 8.71 -28.30
N ASP A 34 8.24 8.32 -29.38
CA ASP A 34 8.28 6.96 -29.91
C ASP A 34 9.28 6.06 -29.13
N HIS A 35 10.15 6.66 -28.33
CA HIS A 35 11.12 5.94 -27.51
C HIS A 35 10.55 5.56 -26.15
N ARG A 36 10.73 4.30 -25.76
CA ARG A 36 10.35 3.78 -24.45
C ARG A 36 11.59 3.55 -23.59
N VAL A 37 11.50 3.94 -22.33
CA VAL A 37 12.53 3.68 -21.31
C VAL A 37 11.97 2.67 -20.31
N TYR A 38 12.74 1.63 -20.04
CA TYR A 38 12.44 0.64 -19.01
C TYR A 38 13.48 0.76 -17.89
N VAL A 39 13.01 0.96 -16.66
CA VAL A 39 13.84 0.99 -15.46
C VAL A 39 13.49 -0.23 -14.63
N LEU A 40 14.50 -1.06 -14.33
CA LEU A 40 14.37 -2.22 -13.46
C LEU A 40 15.20 -1.96 -12.21
N ALA A 41 14.54 -1.93 -11.06
CA ALA A 41 15.18 -1.77 -9.77
C ALA A 41 15.17 -3.09 -9.02
N PHE A 42 16.34 -3.52 -8.54
CA PHE A 42 16.51 -4.72 -7.74
C PHE A 42 16.90 -4.29 -6.33
N ASP A 43 16.09 -4.65 -5.34
CA ASP A 43 16.42 -4.39 -3.94
C ASP A 43 17.61 -5.27 -3.51
N GLY A 44 18.52 -4.72 -2.71
CA GLY A 44 19.67 -5.45 -2.17
C GLY A 44 20.69 -5.96 -3.20
N LEU A 45 20.72 -5.42 -4.42
CA LEU A 45 21.66 -5.84 -5.46
C LEU A 45 23.11 -5.38 -5.17
N ASP A 46 23.85 -6.15 -4.37
CA ASP A 46 25.24 -5.83 -3.99
C ASP A 46 26.21 -5.97 -5.19
N PRO A 47 26.98 -4.91 -5.54
CA PRO A 47 27.91 -4.94 -6.67
C PRO A 47 28.99 -6.02 -6.57
N ARG A 48 29.41 -6.43 -5.36
CA ARG A 48 30.42 -7.48 -5.15
C ARG A 48 29.87 -8.84 -5.53
N ILE A 49 28.62 -9.13 -5.14
CA ILE A 49 27.93 -10.38 -5.51
C ILE A 49 27.73 -10.41 -7.03
N VAL A 50 27.26 -9.31 -7.61
CA VAL A 50 27.08 -9.19 -9.07
C VAL A 50 28.37 -9.45 -9.83
N ASN A 51 29.48 -8.83 -9.43
CA ASN A 51 30.77 -9.04 -10.09
C ASN A 51 31.24 -10.50 -9.95
N SER A 52 31.15 -11.08 -8.76
CA SER A 52 31.53 -12.50 -8.54
C SER A 52 30.72 -13.46 -9.42
N LEU A 53 29.42 -13.22 -9.59
CA LEU A 53 28.56 -14.04 -10.44
C LEU A 53 28.82 -13.80 -11.95
N LEU A 54 29.19 -12.59 -12.35
CA LEU A 54 29.62 -12.30 -13.72
C LEU A 54 30.92 -13.02 -14.05
N ASP A 55 31.91 -12.95 -13.17
CA ASP A 55 33.21 -13.60 -13.34
C ASP A 55 33.07 -15.14 -13.42
N ALA A 56 32.12 -15.70 -12.66
CA ALA A 56 31.76 -17.11 -12.73
C ALA A 56 30.90 -17.49 -13.97
N GLY A 57 30.59 -16.55 -14.86
CA GLY A 57 29.77 -16.80 -16.05
C GLY A 57 28.28 -17.06 -15.76
N ARG A 58 27.80 -16.73 -14.55
CA ARG A 58 26.43 -17.07 -14.07
C ARG A 58 25.38 -16.00 -14.36
N MET A 59 25.76 -14.86 -14.94
CA MET A 59 24.83 -13.76 -15.28
C MET A 59 24.92 -13.36 -16.77
N PRO A 60 24.60 -14.27 -17.71
CA PRO A 60 24.81 -14.04 -19.15
C PRO A 60 24.02 -12.83 -19.70
N ASN A 61 22.81 -12.59 -19.20
CA ASN A 61 22.00 -11.44 -19.61
C ASN A 61 22.60 -10.10 -19.14
N LEU A 62 23.09 -10.06 -17.90
CA LEU A 62 23.74 -8.86 -17.37
C LEU A 62 25.09 -8.61 -18.04
N ALA A 63 25.84 -9.67 -18.38
CA ALA A 63 27.07 -9.55 -19.17
C ALA A 63 26.81 -8.91 -20.54
N LYS A 64 25.72 -9.30 -21.22
CA LYS A 64 25.29 -8.71 -22.49
C LYS A 64 24.86 -7.24 -22.35
N LEU A 65 24.21 -6.86 -21.25
CA LEU A 65 23.88 -5.47 -20.97
C LEU A 65 25.13 -4.63 -20.69
N LYS A 66 26.05 -5.16 -19.87
CA LYS A 66 27.35 -4.54 -19.57
C LYS A 66 28.17 -4.29 -20.83
N SER A 67 28.16 -5.22 -21.79
CA SER A 67 28.93 -5.05 -23.05
C SER A 67 28.32 -4.04 -24.03
N ARG A 68 27.03 -3.70 -23.89
CA ARG A 68 26.32 -2.78 -24.80
C ARG A 68 26.23 -1.34 -24.29
N GLY A 69 26.24 -1.14 -22.97
CA GLY A 69 26.13 0.18 -22.37
C GLY A 69 27.16 0.41 -21.27
N GLY A 70 27.15 -0.44 -20.26
CA GLY A 70 28.12 -0.38 -19.17
C GLY A 70 27.59 -0.98 -17.87
N LEU A 71 28.44 -1.00 -16.86
CA LEU A 71 28.09 -1.32 -15.48
C LEU A 71 28.81 -0.32 -14.58
N HIS A 72 28.04 0.53 -13.91
CA HIS A 72 28.58 1.59 -13.07
C HIS A 72 28.14 1.37 -11.62
N ARG A 73 29.06 1.62 -10.68
CA ARG A 73 28.74 1.58 -9.26
C ARG A 73 28.05 2.88 -8.87
N LEU A 74 26.85 2.77 -8.32
CA LEU A 74 26.12 3.89 -7.72
C LEU A 74 26.34 3.89 -6.20
N GLY A 75 26.38 5.09 -5.60
CA GLY A 75 26.30 5.23 -4.15
C GLY A 75 24.91 4.81 -3.63
N THR A 76 24.85 4.37 -2.37
CA THR A 76 23.57 4.08 -1.71
C THR A 76 23.05 5.33 -0.99
N SER A 77 21.79 5.29 -0.53
CA SER A 77 21.21 6.33 0.30
C SER A 77 21.89 6.38 1.68
N THR A 78 21.78 7.52 2.35
CA THR A 78 22.12 7.65 3.77
C THR A 78 20.85 8.03 4.54
N PRO A 79 20.31 7.15 5.40
CA PRO A 79 20.80 5.80 5.71
C PRO A 79 20.50 4.75 4.62
N PRO A 80 21.23 3.62 4.57
CA PRO A 80 21.14 2.62 3.50
C PRO A 80 19.98 1.63 3.71
N HIS A 81 18.76 2.15 3.88
CA HIS A 81 17.54 1.35 4.03
C HIS A 81 16.69 1.41 2.75
N THR A 82 16.01 0.32 2.41
CA THR A 82 15.08 0.23 1.26
C THR A 82 14.13 1.43 1.14
N PRO A 83 13.33 1.81 2.16
CA PRO A 83 12.37 2.91 2.01
C PRO A 83 13.04 4.24 1.72
N VAL A 84 14.27 4.43 2.21
CA VAL A 84 15.08 5.63 1.99
C VAL A 84 15.64 5.63 0.56
N ALA A 85 16.30 4.55 0.13
CA ALA A 85 16.88 4.43 -1.20
C ALA A 85 15.84 4.58 -2.31
N PHE A 86 14.67 3.95 -2.17
CA PHE A 86 13.60 4.10 -3.15
C PHE A 86 12.96 5.48 -3.10
N SER A 87 12.84 6.11 -1.93
CA SER A 87 12.39 7.51 -1.87
C SER A 87 13.39 8.47 -2.52
N ASN A 88 14.70 8.20 -2.44
CA ASN A 88 15.71 8.95 -3.20
C ASN A 88 15.51 8.81 -4.71
N ILE A 89 15.26 7.59 -5.21
CA ILE A 89 14.98 7.33 -6.62
C ILE A 89 13.72 8.09 -7.07
N ILE A 90 12.66 8.05 -6.25
CA ILE A 90 11.37 8.69 -6.56
C ILE A 90 11.51 10.20 -6.62
N SER A 91 12.09 10.81 -5.60
CA SER A 91 12.16 12.27 -5.46
C SER A 91 13.35 12.90 -6.20
N GLY A 92 14.36 12.10 -6.55
CA GLY A 92 15.65 12.62 -7.02
C GLY A 92 16.44 13.36 -5.93
N ALA A 93 16.05 13.24 -4.66
CA ALA A 93 16.61 14.00 -3.53
C ALA A 93 16.89 13.09 -2.31
N ASP A 94 17.55 13.63 -1.30
CA ASP A 94 17.87 12.91 -0.06
C ASP A 94 16.72 12.99 0.97
N PRO A 95 16.85 12.32 2.13
CA PRO A 95 15.83 12.30 3.17
C PRO A 95 15.42 13.65 3.73
N GLY A 96 16.26 14.68 3.58
CA GLY A 96 15.89 16.05 3.95
C GLY A 96 14.69 16.58 3.14
N ILE A 97 14.46 16.06 1.94
CA ILE A 97 13.31 16.44 1.10
C ILE A 97 12.13 15.50 1.29
N HIS A 98 12.35 14.20 1.12
CA HIS A 98 11.24 13.23 1.12
C HIS A 98 10.82 12.76 2.52
N GLN A 99 11.58 13.13 3.55
CA GLN A 99 11.27 12.90 4.98
C GLN A 99 11.14 11.43 5.40
N VAL A 100 11.64 10.48 4.60
CA VAL A 100 11.68 9.06 4.94
C VAL A 100 13.09 8.73 5.43
N PHE A 101 13.24 8.32 6.68
CA PHE A 101 14.54 8.18 7.34
C PHE A 101 14.86 6.74 7.77
N ASP A 102 13.85 5.88 7.83
CA ASP A 102 13.96 4.47 8.23
C ASP A 102 12.66 3.76 7.77
N PHE A 103 12.46 2.49 8.10
CA PHE A 103 11.15 1.83 8.04
C PHE A 103 10.20 2.30 9.15
N ILE A 104 10.76 2.70 10.29
CA ILE A 104 10.01 3.09 11.49
C ILE A 104 10.43 4.49 11.88
N HIS A 105 9.45 5.39 11.92
CA HIS A 105 9.59 6.69 12.57
C HIS A 105 9.11 6.62 14.01
N ARG A 106 9.44 7.66 14.77
CA ARG A 106 9.16 7.75 16.19
C ARG A 106 8.47 9.07 16.44
N ASP A 107 7.26 8.98 16.99
CA ASP A 107 6.52 10.11 17.48
C ASP A 107 6.93 10.32 18.93
N CYS A 108 7.49 11.49 19.23
CA CYS A 108 7.83 11.88 20.58
C CYS A 108 6.66 12.70 21.11
N ASP A 109 5.97 12.18 22.13
CA ASP A 109 4.98 12.98 22.84
C ASP A 109 5.66 14.25 23.41
N ALA A 110 5.04 15.41 23.18
CA ALA A 110 5.54 16.69 23.65
C ALA A 110 5.48 16.80 25.20
N GLU A 111 4.63 16.00 25.85
CA GLU A 111 4.39 16.06 27.29
C GLU A 111 4.90 14.82 28.07
N GLY A 112 5.45 13.81 27.39
CA GLY A 112 5.93 12.59 28.03
C GLY A 112 7.02 11.88 27.23
N LEU A 113 7.94 11.19 27.92
CA LEU A 113 9.03 10.39 27.31
C LEU A 113 8.52 9.16 26.51
N ALA A 114 7.22 9.05 26.23
CA ALA A 114 6.63 7.95 25.49
C ALA A 114 6.95 8.10 24.00
N ILE A 115 7.80 7.21 23.49
CA ILE A 115 8.15 7.12 22.08
C ILE A 115 7.20 6.12 21.42
N ARG A 116 6.33 6.58 20.52
CA ARG A 116 5.44 5.70 19.75
C ARG A 116 6.05 5.43 18.38
N PRO A 117 6.36 4.17 18.02
CA PRO A 117 6.79 3.83 16.67
C PRO A 117 5.60 3.90 15.70
N TYR A 118 5.86 4.37 14.48
CA TYR A 118 4.91 4.29 13.36
C TYR A 118 5.66 4.06 12.05
N PHE A 119 4.96 3.56 11.03
CA PHE A 119 5.57 3.30 9.73
C PHE A 119 5.90 4.60 9.00
N SER A 120 7.06 4.64 8.35
CA SER A 120 7.60 5.90 7.81
C SER A 120 7.06 6.30 6.43
N THR A 121 6.44 5.36 5.71
CA THR A 121 6.03 5.60 4.31
C THR A 121 4.55 5.85 4.15
N ALA A 122 3.72 5.22 4.97
CA ALA A 122 2.27 5.31 4.91
C ALA A 122 1.68 5.23 6.31
N ASP A 123 0.57 5.93 6.51
CA ASP A 123 -0.22 5.87 7.75
C ASP A 123 -1.68 5.53 7.44
N VAL A 124 -2.36 4.96 8.44
CA VAL A 124 -3.79 4.65 8.39
C VAL A 124 -4.51 5.53 9.41
N VAL A 125 -5.28 6.48 8.89
CA VAL A 125 -5.98 7.47 9.69
C VAL A 125 -7.41 7.00 9.91
N ALA A 126 -7.75 6.79 11.19
CA ALA A 126 -9.08 6.42 11.63
C ALA A 126 -10.14 7.48 11.26
N PRO A 127 -11.40 7.09 11.04
CA PRO A 127 -12.48 8.02 10.76
C PRO A 127 -12.79 8.92 11.95
N GLU A 128 -13.34 10.10 11.66
CA GLU A 128 -13.73 11.06 12.68
C GLU A 128 -15.08 10.66 13.27
N LEU A 129 -15.05 10.18 14.53
CA LEU A 129 -16.25 9.66 15.19
C LEU A 129 -17.14 10.76 15.78
N GLN A 130 -16.64 12.00 15.93
CA GLN A 130 -17.38 13.10 16.58
C GLN A 130 -18.68 13.50 15.86
N TRP A 131 -18.78 13.21 14.56
CA TRP A 131 -19.98 13.48 13.75
C TRP A 131 -20.72 12.21 13.33
N ALA A 132 -20.39 11.06 13.90
CA ALA A 132 -21.01 9.80 13.53
C ALA A 132 -22.50 9.75 13.94
N ILE A 133 -23.33 9.22 13.05
CA ILE A 133 -24.79 9.16 13.24
C ILE A 133 -25.13 7.88 14.03
N PRO A 134 -25.76 7.98 15.22
CA PRO A 134 -26.21 6.81 15.96
C PRO A 134 -27.44 6.17 15.30
N LEU A 135 -27.41 4.86 15.08
CA LEU A 135 -28.54 4.06 14.61
C LEU A 135 -28.64 2.75 15.38
N GLY A 136 -29.31 2.79 16.54
CA GLY A 136 -29.40 1.65 17.44
C GLY A 136 -28.03 1.25 17.99
N LYS A 137 -27.57 0.04 17.66
CA LYS A 137 -26.22 -0.46 18.02
C LYS A 137 -25.11 0.05 17.12
N TRP A 138 -25.45 0.73 16.01
CA TRP A 138 -24.51 1.22 15.02
C TRP A 138 -24.16 2.69 15.28
N HIS A 139 -22.94 3.05 14.93
CA HIS A 139 -22.43 4.40 14.92
C HIS A 139 -21.79 4.63 13.56
N LEU A 140 -22.51 5.28 12.65
CA LEU A 140 -22.10 5.39 11.25
C LEU A 140 -21.23 6.64 11.09
N PRO A 141 -19.90 6.51 10.89
CA PRO A 141 -19.03 7.65 10.68
C PRO A 141 -19.34 8.33 9.34
N LEU A 142 -19.25 9.65 9.31
CA LEU A 142 -19.45 10.45 8.09
C LEU A 142 -18.19 10.56 7.24
N SER A 143 -17.03 10.22 7.81
CA SER A 143 -15.77 10.03 7.11
C SER A 143 -15.37 8.55 7.13
N GLY A 144 -14.68 8.11 6.08
CA GLY A 144 -14.08 6.79 6.04
C GLY A 144 -12.67 6.81 6.62
N GLU A 145 -12.18 5.63 6.97
CA GLU A 145 -10.74 5.41 7.15
C GLU A 145 -10.02 5.77 5.85
N ARG A 146 -8.86 6.44 5.98
CA ARG A 146 -8.05 6.81 4.82
C ARG A 146 -6.60 6.47 5.06
N THR A 147 -5.88 6.23 3.98
CA THR A 147 -4.44 6.01 4.00
C THR A 147 -3.72 7.26 3.53
N GLU A 148 -2.65 7.63 4.20
CA GLU A 148 -1.87 8.82 3.90
C GLU A 148 -0.44 8.45 3.51
N LEU A 149 0.06 9.05 2.42
CA LEU A 149 1.45 8.89 2.00
C LEU A 149 2.30 9.85 2.81
N LEU A 150 3.25 9.31 3.57
CA LEU A 150 4.14 10.11 4.43
C LEU A 150 5.38 10.61 3.69
N ARG A 151 5.76 9.95 2.59
CA ARG A 151 6.82 10.43 1.69
C ARG A 151 6.44 11.80 1.15
N ARG A 152 7.31 12.78 1.35
CA ARG A 152 7.14 14.16 0.87
C ARG A 152 7.85 14.38 -0.47
N GLY A 153 7.57 15.54 -1.05
CA GLY A 153 8.16 15.97 -2.32
C GLY A 153 7.55 15.31 -3.56
N PRO A 154 7.76 15.94 -4.73
CA PRO A 154 7.27 15.41 -6.00
C PRO A 154 8.00 14.13 -6.36
N ALA A 155 7.35 13.29 -7.14
CA ALA A 155 7.98 12.16 -7.80
C ALA A 155 8.47 12.55 -9.21
N PHE A 156 9.53 11.91 -9.70
CA PHE A 156 10.04 12.18 -11.04
C PHE A 156 8.99 11.95 -12.14
N TRP A 157 8.05 11.01 -11.93
CA TRP A 157 6.96 10.76 -12.88
C TRP A 157 5.91 11.86 -12.92
N ASP A 158 5.80 12.72 -11.90
CA ASP A 158 4.92 13.90 -11.95
C ASP A 158 5.36 14.82 -13.11
N THR A 159 6.68 14.94 -13.30
CA THR A 159 7.25 15.69 -14.41
C THR A 159 6.98 15.00 -15.75
N LEU A 160 7.11 13.67 -15.82
CA LEU A 160 6.85 12.93 -17.05
C LEU A 160 5.38 13.07 -17.49
N VAL A 161 4.45 12.89 -16.57
CA VAL A 161 3.01 12.95 -16.84
C VAL A 161 2.57 14.36 -17.19
N SER A 162 3.06 15.39 -16.48
CA SER A 162 2.77 16.79 -16.81
C SER A 162 3.29 17.19 -18.20
N GLN A 163 4.37 16.56 -18.68
CA GLN A 163 4.90 16.74 -20.02
C GLN A 163 4.24 15.84 -21.08
N GLY A 164 3.18 15.09 -20.76
CA GLY A 164 2.47 14.24 -21.72
C GLY A 164 3.19 12.94 -22.06
N ILE A 165 4.05 12.44 -21.17
CA ILE A 165 4.74 11.16 -21.30
C ILE A 165 3.98 10.11 -20.49
N ASP A 166 3.51 9.08 -21.18
CA ASP A 166 2.84 7.95 -20.54
C ASP A 166 3.82 7.22 -19.62
N THR A 167 3.41 7.03 -18.36
CA THR A 167 4.25 6.46 -17.31
C THR A 167 3.52 5.34 -16.57
N GLU A 168 4.21 4.23 -16.39
CA GLU A 168 3.68 3.05 -15.70
C GLU A 168 4.67 2.58 -14.64
N ILE A 169 4.20 2.42 -13.41
CA ILE A 169 4.99 2.08 -12.22
C ILE A 169 4.46 0.79 -11.61
N HIS A 170 5.34 -0.20 -11.42
CA HIS A 170 5.00 -1.51 -10.88
C HIS A 170 5.80 -1.82 -9.63
N TYR A 171 5.12 -2.15 -8.52
CA TYR A 171 5.72 -2.61 -7.27
C TYR A 171 6.82 -1.71 -6.71
N LEU A 172 6.71 -0.40 -6.95
CA LEU A 172 7.69 0.55 -6.44
C LEU A 172 7.48 0.78 -4.93
N PRO A 173 8.51 0.57 -4.09
CA PRO A 173 8.42 0.83 -2.66
C PRO A 173 8.13 2.30 -2.31
N SER A 174 7.58 2.54 -1.11
CA SER A 174 7.38 3.88 -0.54
C SER A 174 6.47 4.81 -1.35
N ASN A 175 5.48 4.23 -2.03
CA ASN A 175 4.54 4.95 -2.88
C ASN A 175 3.08 4.52 -2.64
N TYR A 176 2.70 4.35 -1.38
CA TYR A 176 1.33 4.03 -1.01
C TYR A 176 0.71 5.12 -0.10
N PRO A 177 -0.56 5.52 -0.34
CA PRO A 177 -1.30 5.28 -1.56
C PRO A 177 -0.60 5.92 -2.78
N PRO A 178 -0.71 5.36 -3.99
CA PRO A 178 -0.21 6.01 -5.19
C PRO A 178 -0.85 7.39 -5.34
N GLN A 179 -0.04 8.44 -5.45
CA GLN A 179 -0.53 9.75 -5.84
C GLN A 179 -0.73 9.80 -7.35
N GLU A 180 -1.89 10.30 -7.79
CA GLU A 180 -2.16 10.51 -9.21
C GLU A 180 -1.56 11.84 -9.69
N PRO A 181 -0.51 11.80 -10.54
CA PRO A 181 0.07 13.01 -11.10
C PRO A 181 -0.91 13.69 -12.06
N GLN A 182 -0.90 15.02 -12.05
CA GLN A 182 -1.72 15.82 -12.94
C GLN A 182 -0.99 16.07 -14.26
N GLY A 183 -1.65 15.82 -15.39
CA GLY A 183 -1.07 16.08 -16.69
C GLY A 183 -1.78 15.37 -17.84
N PRO A 184 -1.39 15.67 -19.09
CA PRO A 184 -1.95 15.03 -20.27
C PRO A 184 -1.45 13.59 -20.49
N GLY A 185 -0.37 13.18 -19.82
CA GLY A 185 0.18 11.82 -19.93
C GLY A 185 -0.67 10.80 -19.17
N ARG A 186 -0.71 9.56 -19.67
CA ARG A 186 -1.38 8.47 -18.95
C ARG A 186 -0.51 7.99 -17.80
N PHE A 187 -1.11 7.85 -16.62
CA PHE A 187 -0.45 7.25 -15.47
C PHE A 187 -1.10 5.93 -15.06
N ARG A 188 -0.29 4.94 -14.69
CA ARG A 188 -0.70 3.69 -14.06
C ARG A 188 0.28 3.34 -12.96
N CYS A 189 -0.21 2.98 -11.78
CA CYS A 189 0.64 2.62 -10.67
C CYS A 189 0.06 1.47 -9.84
N ILE A 190 0.92 0.50 -9.53
CA ILE A 190 0.70 -0.50 -8.49
C ILE A 190 1.78 -0.28 -7.44
N SER A 191 1.38 0.04 -6.20
CA SER A 191 2.32 0.22 -5.08
C SER A 191 3.06 -1.08 -4.75
N GLY A 192 4.28 -0.93 -4.23
CA GLY A 192 5.08 -2.04 -3.71
C GLY A 192 5.12 -2.08 -2.19
N MET A 193 6.31 -2.43 -1.67
CA MET A 193 6.63 -2.43 -0.25
C MET A 193 6.25 -1.09 0.41
N GLY A 194 5.67 -1.14 1.60
CA GLY A 194 5.14 0.03 2.30
C GLY A 194 3.62 0.21 2.16
N THR A 195 2.97 -0.66 1.36
CA THR A 195 1.50 -0.79 1.34
C THR A 195 1.05 -1.52 2.61
N PRO A 196 0.22 -0.90 3.46
CA PRO A 196 -0.28 -1.54 4.67
C PRO A 196 -1.27 -2.67 4.36
N ASP A 197 -1.33 -3.65 5.25
CA ASP A 197 -2.36 -4.67 5.28
C ASP A 197 -3.70 -4.13 5.82
N LEU A 198 -4.70 -5.00 5.95
CA LEU A 198 -6.02 -4.63 6.49
C LEU A 198 -5.97 -4.12 7.94
N MET A 199 -4.87 -4.36 8.66
CA MET A 199 -4.66 -3.89 10.04
C MET A 199 -3.92 -2.55 10.07
N GLY A 200 -3.54 -1.99 8.92
CA GLY A 200 -2.67 -0.82 8.85
C GLY A 200 -1.19 -1.12 9.10
N SER A 201 -0.79 -2.39 9.07
CA SER A 201 0.58 -2.85 9.37
C SER A 201 1.35 -3.28 8.13
N TYR A 202 2.66 -3.57 8.24
CA TYR A 202 3.44 -4.18 7.15
C TYR A 202 3.33 -5.71 7.07
N GLY A 203 2.24 -6.27 7.59
CA GLY A 203 1.95 -7.69 7.56
C GLY A 203 2.36 -8.38 8.85
N GLU A 204 1.37 -8.74 9.65
CA GLU A 204 1.55 -9.59 10.83
C GLU A 204 1.10 -11.03 10.55
N PHE A 205 1.89 -12.01 11.01
CA PHE A 205 1.46 -13.41 10.89
C PHE A 205 0.46 -13.77 11.99
N THR A 206 -0.45 -14.69 11.68
CA THR A 206 -1.29 -15.37 12.67
C THR A 206 -1.05 -16.87 12.55
N LEU A 207 -0.45 -17.48 13.57
CA LEU A 207 -0.18 -18.91 13.60
C LEU A 207 -1.21 -19.62 14.48
N PHE A 208 -2.00 -20.50 13.87
CA PHE A 208 -2.88 -21.41 14.59
C PHE A 208 -2.11 -22.70 14.93
N THR A 209 -1.97 -23.00 16.22
CA THR A 209 -1.16 -24.15 16.68
C THR A 209 -1.72 -24.72 17.98
N PRO A 210 -1.65 -26.05 18.22
CA PRO A 210 -1.95 -26.61 19.55
C PRO A 210 -0.93 -26.12 20.59
N ASP A 211 0.32 -25.90 20.17
CA ASP A 211 1.45 -25.54 21.02
C ASP A 211 1.64 -24.03 21.08
N VAL A 212 0.68 -23.33 21.69
CA VAL A 212 0.84 -21.89 21.94
C VAL A 212 1.88 -21.65 23.03
N PRO A 213 2.81 -20.68 22.84
CA PRO A 213 3.64 -20.20 23.95
C PRO A 213 2.75 -19.79 25.11
N ARG A 214 3.15 -20.08 26.36
CA ARG A 214 2.39 -19.70 27.57
C ARG A 214 1.94 -18.24 27.48
N GLN A 215 0.67 -17.99 27.81
CA GLN A 215 0.05 -16.66 27.89
C GLN A 215 1.04 -15.63 28.49
N GLY A 216 1.32 -14.57 27.74
CA GLY A 216 2.22 -13.48 28.16
C GLY A 216 3.46 -13.26 27.30
N LYS A 217 3.78 -14.15 26.34
CA LYS A 217 4.83 -13.87 25.35
C LYS A 217 4.25 -13.17 24.11
N ILE A 218 4.43 -11.86 24.04
CA ILE A 218 4.32 -11.10 22.79
C ILE A 218 5.50 -11.55 21.92
N VAL A 219 5.21 -12.12 20.76
CA VAL A 219 6.24 -12.44 19.76
C VAL A 219 6.23 -11.32 18.74
N GLY A 220 7.40 -10.77 18.40
CA GLY A 220 7.48 -9.73 17.38
C GLY A 220 6.98 -10.24 16.03
N GLY A 221 6.16 -9.44 15.35
CA GLY A 221 5.71 -9.68 13.98
C GLY A 221 4.44 -10.53 13.82
N GLY A 222 3.77 -10.93 14.91
CA GLY A 222 2.51 -11.66 14.79
C GLY A 222 1.98 -12.26 16.09
N ARG A 223 1.00 -13.14 15.96
CA ARG A 223 0.27 -13.73 17.08
C ARG A 223 0.08 -15.24 16.94
N PHE A 224 -0.05 -15.89 18.09
CA PHE A 224 -0.28 -17.32 18.21
C PHE A 224 -1.70 -17.53 18.73
N VAL A 225 -2.48 -18.36 18.04
CA VAL A 225 -3.84 -18.71 18.42
C VAL A 225 -3.89 -20.20 18.68
N HIS A 226 -4.40 -20.58 19.86
CA HIS A 226 -4.53 -21.99 20.19
C HIS A 226 -5.59 -22.62 19.30
N LEU A 227 -5.23 -23.74 18.65
CA LEU A 227 -6.13 -24.50 17.80
C LEU A 227 -5.97 -25.99 18.10
N SER A 228 -7.07 -26.64 18.47
CA SER A 228 -7.16 -28.09 18.56
C SER A 228 -8.07 -28.62 17.46
N MET A 229 -7.56 -29.54 16.65
CA MET A 229 -8.32 -30.18 15.58
C MET A 229 -8.96 -31.49 16.04
N HIS A 230 -10.20 -31.72 15.61
CA HIS A 230 -10.91 -32.98 15.80
C HIS A 230 -11.40 -33.45 14.42
N ASN A 231 -11.07 -34.68 14.02
CA ASN A 231 -11.44 -35.23 12.71
C ASN A 231 -11.11 -34.28 11.55
N HIS A 232 -9.87 -33.77 11.48
CA HIS A 232 -9.40 -32.85 10.44
C HIS A 232 -10.07 -31.48 10.40
N PHE A 233 -10.93 -31.16 11.38
CA PHE A 233 -11.70 -29.93 11.43
C PHE A 233 -11.43 -29.16 12.73
N ALA A 234 -11.38 -27.84 12.63
CA ALA A 234 -11.43 -26.95 13.77
C ALA A 234 -12.11 -25.63 13.39
N THR A 235 -12.80 -25.01 14.35
CA THR A 235 -13.29 -23.64 14.20
C THR A 235 -12.40 -22.71 15.03
N ALA A 236 -12.07 -21.56 14.47
CA ALA A 236 -11.26 -20.53 15.11
C ALA A 236 -11.82 -19.13 14.85
N GLU A 237 -11.34 -18.14 15.59
CA GLU A 237 -11.64 -16.73 15.30
C GLU A 237 -10.43 -16.06 14.63
N LEU A 238 -10.67 -15.39 13.51
CA LEU A 238 -9.74 -14.46 12.89
C LEU A 238 -10.13 -13.04 13.30
N THR A 239 -9.18 -12.28 13.85
CA THR A 239 -9.38 -10.87 14.18
C THR A 239 -8.96 -9.99 13.01
N GLY A 240 -9.77 -9.00 12.69
CA GLY A 240 -9.50 -7.96 11.69
C GLY A 240 -9.28 -6.57 12.33
N PRO A 241 -9.47 -5.49 11.57
CA PRO A 241 -9.25 -4.12 12.06
C PRO A 241 -10.34 -3.67 13.04
N SER A 242 -10.17 -2.46 13.56
CA SER A 242 -11.17 -1.76 14.38
C SER A 242 -12.52 -1.61 13.64
N ASP A 243 -13.61 -1.94 14.33
CA ASP A 243 -14.99 -1.82 13.87
C ASP A 243 -15.56 -0.44 14.24
N PHE A 244 -15.20 0.56 13.45
CA PHE A 244 -15.69 1.94 13.62
C PHE A 244 -17.20 2.10 13.38
N LEU A 245 -17.90 1.06 12.89
CA LEU A 245 -19.37 1.07 12.75
C LEU A 245 -20.08 0.77 14.07
N ARG A 246 -19.37 0.27 15.08
CA ARG A 246 -19.91 0.05 16.41
C ARG A 246 -19.58 1.22 17.31
N ARG A 247 -20.47 1.45 18.28
CA ARG A 247 -20.21 2.44 19.32
C ARG A 247 -18.95 2.03 20.11
N PRO A 248 -18.00 2.95 20.32
CA PRO A 248 -16.88 2.72 21.22
C PRO A 248 -17.37 2.35 22.63
N ALA A 249 -16.57 1.57 23.35
CA ALA A 249 -16.81 1.26 24.75
C ALA A 249 -16.67 2.54 25.60
N ALA A 250 -17.12 2.47 26.86
CA ALA A 250 -17.18 3.65 27.75
C ALA A 250 -15.80 4.23 28.10
N ASP A 251 -14.74 3.43 27.93
CA ASP A 251 -13.32 3.78 28.04
C ASP A 251 -12.73 4.39 26.76
N GLY A 252 -13.49 4.42 25.66
CA GLY A 252 -13.06 4.94 24.36
C GLY A 252 -12.54 3.87 23.41
N ASP A 253 -12.45 2.61 23.83
CA ASP A 253 -11.93 1.54 22.97
C ASP A 253 -12.90 1.19 21.84
N VAL A 254 -12.38 1.16 20.62
CA VAL A 254 -13.15 0.75 19.44
C VAL A 254 -13.16 -0.79 19.39
N PRO A 255 -14.34 -1.43 19.26
CA PRO A 255 -14.43 -2.88 19.14
C PRO A 255 -13.62 -3.39 17.94
N ILE A 256 -13.03 -4.57 18.05
CA ILE A 256 -12.28 -5.17 16.92
C ILE A 256 -13.18 -6.10 16.11
N MET A 257 -13.09 -6.05 14.78
CA MET A 257 -13.79 -6.99 13.90
C MET A 257 -13.28 -8.41 14.12
N LYS A 258 -14.21 -9.38 14.14
CA LYS A 258 -13.90 -10.80 14.24
C LYS A 258 -14.74 -11.60 13.27
N VAL A 259 -14.13 -12.61 12.66
CA VAL A 259 -14.79 -13.56 11.77
C VAL A 259 -14.48 -14.98 12.25
N SER A 260 -15.51 -15.81 12.36
CA SER A 260 -15.34 -17.24 12.60
C SER A 260 -14.85 -17.90 11.32
N VAL A 261 -13.79 -18.69 11.41
CA VAL A 261 -13.21 -19.43 10.29
C VAL A 261 -13.18 -20.91 10.61
N ASP A 262 -13.52 -21.72 9.61
CA ASP A 262 -13.38 -23.16 9.68
C ASP A 262 -12.08 -23.57 9.00
N ILE A 263 -11.26 -24.32 9.72
CA ILE A 263 -9.95 -24.80 9.29
C ILE A 263 -10.05 -26.30 9.06
N CYS A 264 -10.00 -26.69 7.79
CA CYS A 264 -9.96 -28.08 7.36
C CYS A 264 -8.54 -28.45 6.96
N ARG A 265 -7.98 -29.50 7.57
CA ARG A 265 -6.71 -30.08 7.15
C ARG A 265 -7.00 -31.22 6.19
N ASP A 266 -6.46 -31.16 4.97
CA ASP A 266 -6.56 -32.27 4.02
C ASP A 266 -6.01 -33.55 4.68
N PRO A 267 -6.80 -34.63 4.78
CA PRO A 267 -6.41 -35.87 5.44
C PRO A 267 -5.19 -36.58 4.84
#